data_AF-H0ESY5-F1
#
_entry.id   AF-H0ESY5-F1
#
_cell.length_a   1.000
_cell.length_b   1.000
_cell.length_c   1.000
_cell.angle_alpha   90.00
_cell.angle_beta   90.00
_cell.angle_gamma   90.00
#
_symmetry.space_group_name_H-M   'P 1'
#
loop_
_entity.id
_entity.type
_entity.pdbx_description
1 polymer ?
#
loop_
_entity_poly.entity_id
_entity_poly.type
_entity_poly.pdbx_seq_one_letter_code
_entity_poly.pdbx_strand_id
1 'polypeptide(L)'
;MILGKRQDFKVEKFISLATPKSRTTRRPRQPLPLLKPKHNPARYSNMSSSASRGGERMVQQDYIARIRYSNALPPPPNPPKLLEIPNTGLASGQYTTPGYASRLARDQPLNIEADAELGMPLDLVGMPGIFDGDESYAFPDAGGYVTVKFLTNPVPPSTTYDVRVENSMLVPIDPPEEEQAAKQAAQEAHNADPEHNPPPENTLEYELFMPETVDAALNYKRKFDILDNDHQEEDLYTDKQGNGEGCFRFKRVRAYESATSAGTYEEKYDDEVIIALHDGKDGRLQKGAYYYPIVQRISIRPQRQKNIDKRMGRMQSQQEEVTDYMDMRIEDPDAEVIATRTVFRDYPYGESEKLEAEKLEAERLADAASPTED
;
A
#
# COMPACT_ATOMS: atom_id res chain seq x y z
N MET A 1 -6.77 3.86 47.84
CA MET A 1 -6.62 2.39 47.79
C MET A 1 -7.59 1.88 46.76
N ILE A 2 -7.12 1.45 45.59
CA ILE A 2 -7.65 0.34 44.80
C ILE A 2 -6.55 0.04 43.76
N LEU A 3 -6.12 -1.22 43.76
CA LEU A 3 -5.02 -1.80 43.01
C LEU A 3 -5.28 -1.77 41.50
N GLY A 4 -4.31 -1.27 40.71
CA GLY A 4 -4.21 -1.56 39.28
C GLY A 4 -3.49 -2.90 39.09
N LYS A 5 -4.18 -3.90 38.55
CA LYS A 5 -3.60 -5.20 38.18
C LYS A 5 -2.88 -5.06 36.83
N ARG A 6 -1.59 -5.36 36.81
CA ARG A 6 -0.86 -5.75 35.60
C ARG A 6 -1.37 -7.11 35.14
N GLN A 7 -1.52 -7.29 33.83
CA GLN A 7 -1.74 -8.60 33.23
C GLN A 7 -0.94 -8.69 31.93
N ASP A 8 0.06 -9.57 31.99
CA ASP A 8 1.00 -9.89 30.91
C ASP A 8 0.27 -10.67 29.80
N PHE A 9 0.57 -10.32 28.54
CA PHE A 9 0.07 -11.01 27.37
C PHE A 9 1.10 -12.04 26.88
N LYS A 10 0.65 -13.29 26.68
CA LYS A 10 1.41 -14.31 25.96
C LYS A 10 0.45 -15.08 25.05
N VAL A 11 0.71 -15.10 23.74
CA VAL A 11 -0.05 -15.94 22.78
C VAL A 11 0.89 -16.47 21.71
N GLU A 12 1.11 -17.79 21.73
CA GLU A 12 1.78 -18.58 20.69
C GLU A 12 0.82 -18.85 19.51
N LYS A 13 1.32 -18.78 18.26
CA LYS A 13 0.59 -19.25 17.06
C LYS A 13 1.48 -20.11 16.16
N PHE A 14 0.91 -21.23 15.70
CA PHE A 14 1.37 -22.00 14.53
C PHE A 14 0.36 -21.84 13.39
N ILE A 15 0.80 -21.50 12.17
CA ILE A 15 -0.03 -21.48 10.96
C ILE A 15 0.68 -22.26 9.84
N SER A 16 -0.05 -23.19 9.20
CA SER A 16 0.39 -23.91 8.00
C SER A 16 -0.22 -23.33 6.72
N LEU A 17 0.62 -23.05 5.72
CA LEU A 17 0.29 -22.46 4.42
C LEU A 17 -0.22 -23.49 3.39
N ALA A 18 -1.21 -23.09 2.58
CA ALA A 18 -1.49 -23.74 1.28
C ALA A 18 -2.02 -22.73 0.23
N THR A 19 -1.26 -22.56 -0.84
CA THR A 19 -1.55 -21.73 -2.03
C THR A 19 -2.25 -22.51 -3.15
N PRO A 20 -3.13 -21.87 -3.97
CA PRO A 20 -3.59 -22.47 -5.23
C PRO A 20 -2.96 -21.83 -6.49
N LYS A 21 -2.59 -22.70 -7.46
CA LYS A 21 -2.05 -22.36 -8.80
C LYS A 21 -3.17 -22.08 -9.81
N SER A 22 -3.01 -21.03 -10.63
CA SER A 22 -3.87 -20.79 -11.80
C SER A 22 -3.18 -21.21 -13.11
N ARG A 23 -3.95 -21.76 -14.03
CA ARG A 23 -3.50 -22.41 -15.29
C ARG A 23 -4.12 -21.67 -16.47
N THR A 24 -3.29 -21.02 -17.29
CA THR A 24 -3.71 -20.29 -18.51
C THR A 24 -3.39 -21.13 -19.75
N THR A 25 -4.37 -21.33 -20.64
CA THR A 25 -4.18 -22.00 -21.94
C THR A 25 -4.32 -20.99 -23.09
N ARG A 26 -3.26 -20.85 -23.91
CA ARG A 26 -3.27 -20.09 -25.17
C ARG A 26 -3.64 -21.02 -26.34
N ARG A 27 -4.49 -20.57 -27.26
CA ARG A 27 -4.70 -21.18 -28.59
C ARG A 27 -3.92 -20.41 -29.68
N PRO A 28 -3.38 -21.07 -30.71
CA PRO A 28 -2.68 -20.41 -31.81
C PRO A 28 -3.61 -20.06 -32.99
N ARG A 29 -3.27 -18.99 -33.73
CA ARG A 29 -3.96 -18.51 -34.95
C ARG A 29 -3.38 -19.20 -36.20
N GLN A 30 -4.23 -19.53 -37.18
CA GLN A 30 -3.84 -19.99 -38.53
C GLN A 30 -3.88 -18.84 -39.56
N PRO A 31 -3.06 -18.87 -40.63
CA PRO A 31 -3.06 -17.86 -41.69
C PRO A 31 -3.93 -18.23 -42.92
N LEU A 32 -4.40 -17.20 -43.65
CA LEU A 32 -5.26 -17.27 -44.85
C LEU A 32 -4.47 -17.46 -46.16
N PRO A 33 -5.04 -18.07 -47.22
CA PRO A 33 -4.35 -18.29 -48.51
C PRO A 33 -4.62 -17.21 -49.58
N LEU A 34 -3.62 -16.99 -50.44
CA LEU A 34 -3.58 -16.06 -51.59
C LEU A 34 -4.30 -16.62 -52.85
N LEU A 35 -5.09 -15.78 -53.53
CA LEU A 35 -5.78 -16.06 -54.80
C LEU A 35 -4.93 -15.62 -56.02
N LYS A 36 -4.83 -16.45 -57.06
CA LYS A 36 -4.26 -16.15 -58.39
C LYS A 36 -5.37 -15.96 -59.45
N PRO A 37 -5.19 -15.12 -60.49
CA PRO A 37 -6.15 -14.99 -61.58
C PRO A 37 -5.93 -15.99 -62.73
N LYS A 38 -7.04 -16.44 -63.35
CA LYS A 38 -7.09 -17.38 -64.49
C LYS A 38 -7.06 -16.63 -65.84
N HIS A 39 -6.31 -17.14 -66.81
CA HIS A 39 -6.36 -16.75 -68.21
C HIS A 39 -6.82 -17.97 -69.03
N ASN A 40 -7.70 -17.78 -70.02
CA ASN A 40 -8.19 -18.87 -70.87
C ASN A 40 -8.20 -18.40 -72.34
N PRO A 41 -7.48 -19.05 -73.28
CA PRO A 41 -7.47 -18.67 -74.69
C PRO A 41 -8.43 -19.56 -75.49
N ALA A 42 -9.30 -18.96 -76.30
CA ALA A 42 -10.07 -19.67 -77.31
C ALA A 42 -9.38 -19.56 -78.68
N ARG A 43 -9.18 -20.73 -79.31
CA ARG A 43 -8.61 -20.93 -80.64
C ARG A 43 -9.56 -20.44 -81.73
N TYR A 44 -9.02 -19.77 -82.74
CA TYR A 44 -9.67 -19.58 -84.03
C TYR A 44 -9.30 -20.72 -84.98
N SER A 45 -10.31 -21.35 -85.57
CA SER A 45 -10.20 -22.08 -86.83
C SER A 45 -9.92 -21.10 -87.97
N ASN A 46 -9.02 -21.43 -88.89
CA ASN A 46 -9.05 -20.86 -90.23
C ASN A 46 -8.60 -21.88 -91.28
N MET A 47 -9.28 -21.79 -92.43
CA MET A 47 -9.25 -22.70 -93.58
C MET A 47 -7.99 -22.52 -94.42
N SER A 48 -7.61 -23.58 -95.18
CA SER A 48 -7.43 -23.58 -96.65
C SER A 48 -6.35 -24.57 -97.11
N SER A 49 -6.65 -25.39 -98.12
CA SER A 49 -5.89 -25.42 -99.38
C SER A 49 -6.50 -26.40 -100.39
N SER A 50 -6.41 -26.00 -101.66
CA SER A 50 -6.97 -26.59 -102.87
C SER A 50 -6.19 -27.79 -103.42
N ALA A 51 -6.89 -28.76 -104.02
CA ALA A 51 -6.66 -29.37 -105.36
C ALA A 51 -7.70 -30.50 -105.55
N SER A 52 -8.38 -30.71 -106.68
CA SER A 52 -8.02 -30.56 -108.08
C SER A 52 -9.28 -30.66 -108.97
N ARG A 53 -9.31 -29.93 -110.11
CA ARG A 53 -9.72 -30.38 -111.47
C ARG A 53 -10.30 -29.23 -112.31
N GLY A 54 -9.69 -29.01 -113.49
CA GLY A 54 -10.38 -28.72 -114.76
C GLY A 54 -11.02 -27.34 -114.99
N GLY A 55 -10.29 -26.46 -115.69
CA GLY A 55 -10.76 -25.65 -116.81
C GLY A 55 -12.09 -24.86 -116.73
N GLU A 56 -12.11 -23.76 -115.98
CA GLU A 56 -12.94 -22.58 -116.26
C GLU A 56 -12.34 -21.37 -115.54
N ARG A 57 -12.34 -20.16 -116.12
CA ARG A 57 -11.80 -18.95 -115.47
C ARG A 57 -12.72 -18.51 -114.31
N MET A 58 -12.54 -19.12 -113.14
CA MET A 58 -13.18 -18.70 -111.89
C MET A 58 -12.56 -17.39 -111.40
N VAL A 59 -13.38 -16.34 -111.28
CA VAL A 59 -12.99 -15.06 -110.67
C VAL A 59 -12.84 -15.28 -109.17
N GLN A 60 -11.65 -15.01 -108.61
CA GLN A 60 -11.40 -15.12 -107.18
C GLN A 60 -12.22 -14.05 -106.43
N GLN A 61 -13.30 -14.49 -105.76
CA GLN A 61 -14.09 -13.65 -104.87
C GLN A 61 -13.48 -13.70 -103.47
N ASP A 62 -12.61 -12.76 -103.14
CA ASP A 62 -12.11 -12.63 -101.78
C ASP A 62 -13.14 -11.93 -100.89
N TYR A 63 -13.36 -12.43 -99.67
CA TYR A 63 -14.30 -11.82 -98.72
C TYR A 63 -13.71 -10.51 -98.19
N ILE A 64 -14.23 -9.38 -98.65
CA ILE A 64 -13.77 -8.06 -98.21
C ILE A 64 -14.37 -7.77 -96.81
N ALA A 65 -13.65 -8.16 -95.77
CA ALA A 65 -13.98 -7.81 -94.39
C ALA A 65 -13.12 -6.63 -93.90
N ARG A 66 -13.76 -5.59 -93.36
CA ARG A 66 -13.05 -4.47 -92.73
C ARG A 66 -12.64 -4.85 -91.31
N ILE A 67 -11.44 -5.39 -91.16
CA ILE A 67 -10.88 -5.74 -89.84
C ILE A 67 -10.43 -4.45 -89.14
N ARG A 68 -11.07 -4.11 -88.01
CA ARG A 68 -10.64 -3.02 -87.11
C ARG A 68 -10.51 -3.56 -85.70
N TYR A 69 -9.39 -3.26 -85.05
CA TYR A 69 -9.21 -3.51 -83.63
C TYR A 69 -9.82 -2.35 -82.86
N SER A 70 -10.81 -2.62 -82.00
CA SER A 70 -11.41 -1.60 -81.12
C SER A 70 -11.01 -1.88 -79.68
N ASN A 71 -10.40 -0.90 -79.01
CA ASN A 71 -10.17 -0.90 -77.57
C ASN A 71 -11.14 0.10 -76.92
N ALA A 72 -12.45 -0.18 -77.00
CA ALA A 72 -13.43 0.68 -76.37
C ALA A 72 -13.26 0.55 -74.84
N LEU A 73 -12.85 1.65 -74.20
CA LEU A 73 -12.70 1.69 -72.76
C LEU A 73 -14.09 1.54 -72.10
N PRO A 74 -14.19 0.83 -70.97
CA PRO A 74 -15.42 0.81 -70.21
C PRO A 74 -15.78 2.23 -69.77
N PRO A 75 -17.08 2.55 -69.64
CA PRO A 75 -17.49 3.84 -69.09
C PRO A 75 -16.90 4.01 -67.69
N PRO A 76 -16.61 5.26 -67.26
CA PRO A 76 -16.03 5.50 -65.96
C PRO A 76 -16.93 4.90 -64.86
N PRO A 77 -16.39 4.08 -63.94
CA PRO A 77 -17.15 3.65 -62.78
C PRO A 77 -17.33 4.87 -61.89
N ASN A 78 -18.58 5.21 -61.57
CA ASN A 78 -18.93 6.27 -60.64
C ASN A 78 -19.29 5.64 -59.28
N PRO A 79 -18.32 5.16 -58.48
CA PRO A 79 -18.63 4.65 -57.15
C PRO A 79 -19.16 5.78 -56.26
N PRO A 80 -19.93 5.44 -55.22
CA PRO A 80 -20.37 6.42 -54.24
C PRO A 80 -19.16 7.11 -53.60
N LYS A 81 -19.23 8.44 -53.46
CA LYS A 81 -18.19 9.21 -52.80
C LYS A 81 -18.31 9.02 -51.29
N LEU A 82 -17.22 8.65 -50.62
CA LEU A 82 -17.18 8.64 -49.16
C LEU A 82 -17.11 10.08 -48.65
N LEU A 83 -17.87 10.36 -47.61
CA LEU A 83 -17.84 11.64 -46.91
C LEU A 83 -16.80 11.58 -45.80
N GLU A 84 -16.08 12.68 -45.60
CA GLU A 84 -15.20 12.84 -44.45
C GLU A 84 -16.05 13.11 -43.20
N ILE A 85 -16.03 12.17 -42.26
CA ILE A 85 -16.69 12.34 -40.97
C ILE A 85 -15.75 13.16 -40.07
N PRO A 86 -16.17 14.32 -39.55
CA PRO A 86 -15.32 15.14 -38.70
C PRO A 86 -14.96 14.37 -37.42
N ASN A 87 -13.67 14.29 -37.12
CA ASN A 87 -13.14 13.65 -35.93
C ASN A 87 -12.19 14.61 -35.18
N THR A 88 -12.17 14.54 -33.86
CA THR A 88 -11.22 15.26 -33.01
C THR A 88 -9.87 14.55 -33.08
N GLY A 89 -9.10 14.87 -34.13
CA GLY A 89 -7.73 14.38 -34.28
C GLY A 89 -6.78 14.97 -33.23
N LEU A 90 -5.49 14.62 -33.32
CA LEU A 90 -4.46 15.14 -32.41
C LEU A 90 -4.37 16.68 -32.42
N ALA A 91 -4.65 17.31 -33.57
CA ALA A 91 -4.69 18.77 -33.71
C ALA A 91 -5.82 19.44 -32.92
N SER A 92 -6.87 18.69 -32.52
CA SER A 92 -7.96 19.20 -31.69
C SER A 92 -7.51 19.45 -30.24
N GLY A 93 -6.28 19.08 -29.86
CA GLY A 93 -5.69 19.37 -28.56
C GLY A 93 -6.20 18.48 -27.42
N GLN A 94 -7.34 17.82 -27.57
CA GLN A 94 -7.98 17.02 -26.51
C GLN A 94 -7.04 15.95 -25.92
N TYR A 95 -6.30 15.25 -26.77
CA TYR A 95 -5.34 14.21 -26.37
C TYR A 95 -3.97 14.74 -25.91
N THR A 96 -3.63 15.99 -26.28
CA THR A 96 -2.36 16.63 -25.91
C THR A 96 -2.52 17.59 -24.73
N THR A 97 -3.74 17.77 -24.21
CA THR A 97 -3.96 18.57 -23.02
C THR A 97 -3.37 17.89 -21.78
N PRO A 98 -2.73 18.62 -20.85
CA PRO A 98 -2.25 18.06 -19.59
C PRO A 98 -3.35 17.36 -18.79
N GLY A 99 -4.61 17.82 -18.93
CA GLY A 99 -5.77 17.20 -18.29
C GLY A 99 -6.00 15.73 -18.68
N TYR A 100 -5.64 15.34 -19.92
CA TYR A 100 -5.76 13.97 -20.39
C TYR A 100 -4.88 12.98 -19.59
N ALA A 101 -3.71 13.42 -19.15
CA ALA A 101 -2.77 12.62 -18.35
C ALA A 101 -3.00 12.70 -16.83
N SER A 102 -3.91 13.56 -16.35
CA SER A 102 -4.13 13.80 -14.92
C SER A 102 -4.52 12.55 -14.13
N ARG A 103 -5.30 11.64 -14.73
CA ARG A 103 -5.68 10.38 -14.10
C ARG A 103 -4.49 9.45 -13.91
N LEU A 104 -3.60 9.38 -14.90
CA LEU A 104 -2.38 8.59 -14.82
C LEU A 104 -1.43 9.14 -13.76
N ALA A 105 -1.27 10.47 -13.71
CA ALA A 105 -0.41 11.14 -12.73
C ALA A 105 -0.88 10.89 -11.28
N ARG A 106 -2.20 10.83 -11.04
CA ARG A 106 -2.78 10.53 -9.72
C ARG A 106 -2.68 9.05 -9.32
N ASP A 107 -2.52 8.16 -10.28
CA ASP A 107 -2.35 6.72 -10.05
C ASP A 107 -0.91 6.36 -9.71
N GLN A 108 0.05 7.26 -9.98
CA GLN A 108 1.42 7.07 -9.54
C GLN A 108 1.50 7.08 -8.01
N PRO A 109 2.17 6.10 -7.39
CA PRO A 109 2.39 6.12 -5.95
C PRO A 109 3.19 7.39 -5.60
N LEU A 110 2.69 8.14 -4.61
CA LEU A 110 3.39 9.31 -4.11
C LEU A 110 4.71 8.87 -3.47
N ASN A 111 5.76 9.65 -3.71
CA ASN A 111 6.97 9.47 -2.93
C ASN A 111 6.65 9.80 -1.47
N ILE A 112 6.93 8.86 -0.58
CA ILE A 112 6.74 9.03 0.86
C ILE A 112 8.02 9.51 1.55
N GLU A 113 9.14 9.60 0.82
CA GLU A 113 10.39 10.15 1.30
C GLU A 113 10.23 11.67 1.54
N ALA A 114 9.98 12.04 2.80
CA ALA A 114 9.94 13.44 3.21
C ALA A 114 11.35 14.06 3.22
N ASP A 115 12.31 13.36 3.81
CA ASP A 115 13.74 13.68 3.85
C ASP A 115 14.56 12.37 3.93
N ALA A 116 15.87 12.47 4.15
CA ALA A 116 16.77 11.31 4.26
C ALA A 116 16.43 10.38 5.45
N GLU A 117 15.65 10.86 6.42
CA GLU A 117 15.24 10.15 7.64
C GLU A 117 13.71 9.96 7.71
N LEU A 118 13.03 10.03 6.55
CA LEU A 118 11.58 9.85 6.42
C LEU A 118 10.74 10.79 7.32
N GLY A 119 11.23 12.00 7.57
CA GLY A 119 10.59 13.01 8.40
C GLY A 119 10.83 12.83 9.90
N MET A 120 11.56 11.80 10.32
CA MET A 120 11.93 11.54 11.71
C MET A 120 13.42 11.83 11.91
N PRO A 121 13.79 13.00 12.47
CA PRO A 121 15.18 13.32 12.77
C PRO A 121 15.72 12.37 13.86
N LEU A 122 16.33 11.24 13.50
CA LEU A 122 16.82 10.20 14.40
C LEU A 122 18.33 10.35 14.59
N ASP A 123 18.74 11.33 15.39
CA ASP A 123 20.13 11.45 15.84
C ASP A 123 20.30 10.84 17.23
N LEU A 124 21.43 10.19 17.47
CA LEU A 124 21.85 9.67 18.77
C LEU A 124 22.60 10.73 19.58
N VAL A 125 23.17 11.76 18.93
CA VAL A 125 23.91 12.84 19.58
C VAL A 125 22.96 13.63 20.49
N GLY A 126 23.13 13.52 21.81
CA GLY A 126 22.30 14.21 22.81
C GLY A 126 21.42 13.28 23.67
N MET A 127 21.27 12.01 23.29
CA MET A 127 20.62 11.03 24.19
C MET A 127 21.54 10.74 25.38
N PRO A 128 21.06 10.83 26.63
CA PRO A 128 21.88 10.53 27.80
C PRO A 128 22.38 9.08 27.75
N GLY A 129 23.68 8.87 27.94
CA GLY A 129 24.27 7.54 28.09
C GLY A 129 24.44 6.70 26.81
N ILE A 130 23.94 7.15 25.66
CA ILE A 130 24.03 6.41 24.38
C ILE A 130 25.46 6.10 23.95
N PHE A 131 26.41 7.00 24.23
CA PHE A 131 27.84 6.81 23.93
C PHE A 131 28.58 6.05 25.05
N ASP A 132 27.94 5.89 26.21
CA ASP A 132 28.44 5.12 27.34
C ASP A 132 27.90 3.66 27.34
N GLY A 133 27.17 3.28 26.27
CA GLY A 133 26.57 1.95 26.08
C GLY A 133 25.12 1.82 26.61
N ASP A 134 24.54 2.92 27.08
CA ASP A 134 23.14 2.98 27.51
C ASP A 134 22.23 3.42 26.35
N GLU A 135 21.86 2.46 25.49
CA GLU A 135 20.98 2.69 24.34
C GLU A 135 19.49 2.61 24.68
N SER A 136 19.12 2.64 25.96
CA SER A 136 17.74 2.52 26.42
C SER A 136 16.81 3.62 25.90
N TYR A 137 17.35 4.76 25.45
CA TYR A 137 16.60 5.85 24.82
C TYR A 137 16.35 5.66 23.31
N ALA A 138 17.07 4.75 22.64
CA ALA A 138 17.01 4.60 21.17
C ALA A 138 15.93 3.62 20.68
N PHE A 139 15.47 2.70 21.55
CA PHE A 139 14.47 1.71 21.19
C PHE A 139 13.06 2.15 21.60
N PRO A 140 12.04 1.98 20.74
CA PRO A 140 10.64 2.12 21.17
C PRO A 140 10.29 1.02 22.18
N ASP A 141 9.29 1.29 23.01
CA ASP A 141 8.75 0.37 24.01
C ASP A 141 8.24 -0.96 23.43
N ALA A 142 7.83 -0.98 22.16
CA ALA A 142 7.44 -2.19 21.43
C ALA A 142 8.59 -2.86 20.65
N GLY A 143 9.82 -2.35 20.73
CA GLY A 143 10.99 -2.92 20.04
C GLY A 143 10.95 -2.84 18.51
N GLY A 144 10.03 -2.08 17.91
CA GLY A 144 9.99 -1.76 16.48
C GLY A 144 8.85 -0.80 16.12
N TYR A 145 8.65 -0.59 14.81
CA TYR A 145 7.77 0.45 14.27
C TYR A 145 6.49 -0.14 13.67
N VAL A 146 5.43 0.68 13.64
CA VAL A 146 4.16 0.32 12.99
C VAL A 146 3.97 1.16 11.75
N THR A 147 3.65 0.51 10.63
CA THR A 147 3.32 1.21 9.38
C THR A 147 1.81 1.31 9.24
N VAL A 148 1.28 2.53 9.16
CA VAL A 148 -0.15 2.77 8.94
C VAL A 148 -0.37 3.40 7.57
N LYS A 149 -1.20 2.75 6.75
CA LYS A 149 -1.61 3.22 5.43
C LYS A 149 -3.05 3.70 5.44
N PHE A 150 -3.26 4.99 5.17
CA PHE A 150 -4.58 5.54 4.94
C PHE A 150 -5.09 5.16 3.53
N LEU A 151 -6.20 4.42 3.43
CA LEU A 151 -6.82 4.10 2.14
C LEU A 151 -7.47 5.32 1.45
N THR A 152 -7.80 6.34 2.24
CA THR A 152 -8.31 7.62 1.75
C THR A 152 -7.60 8.74 2.50
N ASN A 153 -7.26 9.84 1.81
CA ASN A 153 -6.54 10.96 2.41
C ASN A 153 -7.21 11.44 3.72
N PRO A 154 -6.47 11.52 4.85
CA PRO A 154 -6.99 12.05 6.11
C PRO A 154 -7.34 13.54 6.04
N VAL A 155 -6.67 14.30 5.16
CA VAL A 155 -6.84 15.74 5.01
C VAL A 155 -7.44 16.11 3.64
N PRO A 156 -7.99 17.33 3.47
CA PRO A 156 -8.41 17.81 2.16
C PRO A 156 -7.27 17.75 1.13
N PRO A 157 -7.58 17.48 -0.16
CA PRO A 157 -6.55 17.40 -1.19
C PRO A 157 -5.85 18.75 -1.37
N SER A 158 -4.53 18.75 -1.27
CA SER A 158 -3.64 19.89 -1.43
C SER A 158 -2.50 19.53 -2.38
N THR A 159 -1.85 20.55 -2.97
CA THR A 159 -0.60 20.39 -3.74
C THR A 159 0.64 20.34 -2.85
N THR A 160 0.50 20.74 -1.58
CA THR A 160 1.58 20.76 -0.59
C THR A 160 1.26 19.74 0.50
N TYR A 161 2.29 19.01 0.94
CA TYR A 161 2.17 18.08 2.05
C TYR A 161 1.81 18.84 3.34
N ASP A 162 0.84 18.33 4.10
CA ASP A 162 0.40 18.95 5.35
C ASP A 162 1.21 18.36 6.51
N VAL A 163 2.17 19.12 7.02
CA VAL A 163 3.08 18.71 8.11
C VAL A 163 2.36 18.36 9.42
N ARG A 164 1.08 18.72 9.57
CA ARG A 164 0.26 18.31 10.72
C ARG A 164 -0.06 16.81 10.69
N VAL A 165 0.02 16.18 9.51
CA VAL A 165 -0.22 14.72 9.35
C VAL A 165 0.96 13.92 9.89
N GLU A 166 2.20 14.38 9.69
CA GLU A 166 3.41 13.78 10.30
C GLU A 166 3.31 13.76 11.82
N ASN A 167 2.81 14.86 12.39
CA ASN A 167 2.69 15.06 13.83
C ASN A 167 1.28 14.73 14.32
N SER A 168 0.67 13.67 13.80
CA SER A 168 -0.69 13.26 14.18
C SER A 168 -0.66 12.04 15.11
N MET A 169 -1.70 11.93 15.93
CA MET A 169 -1.85 10.81 16.87
C MET A 169 -2.96 9.90 16.40
N LEU A 170 -2.64 8.63 16.27
CA LEU A 170 -3.60 7.58 15.97
C LEU A 170 -3.80 6.72 17.22
N VAL A 171 -4.92 6.92 17.89
CA VAL A 171 -5.21 6.27 19.17
C VAL A 171 -6.16 5.09 18.90
N PRO A 172 -5.82 3.85 19.30
CA PRO A 172 -6.75 2.73 19.22
C PRO A 172 -7.93 2.95 20.17
N ILE A 173 -9.13 2.58 19.73
CA ILE A 173 -10.35 2.62 20.54
C ILE A 173 -10.58 1.22 21.08
N ASP A 174 -10.68 1.12 22.40
CA ASP A 174 -11.09 -0.13 23.03
C ASP A 174 -12.57 -0.40 22.74
N PRO A 175 -12.90 -1.57 22.17
CA PRO A 175 -14.29 -1.94 21.98
C PRO A 175 -14.98 -2.04 23.36
N PRO A 176 -16.26 -1.66 23.47
CA PRO A 176 -16.99 -1.76 24.73
C PRO A 176 -17.05 -3.22 25.22
N GLU A 177 -17.16 -3.42 26.54
CA GLU A 177 -17.11 -4.74 27.18
C GLU A 177 -18.10 -5.74 26.57
N GLU A 178 -19.28 -5.28 26.16
CA GLU A 178 -20.30 -6.12 25.50
C GLU A 178 -19.83 -6.64 24.12
N GLU A 179 -19.19 -5.78 23.33
CA GLU A 179 -18.63 -6.17 22.03
C GLU A 179 -17.41 -7.10 22.23
N GLN A 180 -16.60 -6.85 23.25
CA GLN A 180 -15.49 -7.73 23.63
C GLN A 180 -15.98 -9.12 24.02
N ALA A 181 -17.01 -9.21 24.88
CA ALA A 181 -17.60 -10.48 25.30
C ALA A 181 -18.19 -11.25 24.10
N ALA A 182 -18.86 -10.54 23.18
CA ALA A 182 -19.38 -11.15 21.96
C ALA A 182 -18.27 -11.68 21.04
N LYS A 183 -17.18 -10.91 20.87
CA LYS A 183 -16.00 -11.34 20.10
C LYS A 183 -15.31 -12.53 20.75
N GLN A 184 -15.17 -12.54 22.08
CA GLN A 184 -14.58 -13.67 22.81
C GLN A 184 -15.44 -14.92 22.68
N ALA A 185 -16.76 -14.83 22.86
CA ALA A 185 -17.67 -15.96 22.67
C ALA A 185 -17.63 -16.50 21.22
N ALA A 186 -17.54 -15.61 20.23
CA ALA A 186 -17.37 -16.01 18.84
C ALA A 186 -16.01 -16.69 18.58
N GLN A 187 -14.94 -16.20 19.21
CA GLN A 187 -13.62 -16.84 19.15
C GLN A 187 -13.63 -18.23 19.80
N GLU A 188 -14.27 -18.39 20.95
CA GLU A 188 -14.42 -19.68 21.63
C GLU A 188 -15.24 -20.66 20.78
N ALA A 189 -16.33 -20.19 20.17
CA ALA A 189 -17.14 -20.98 19.25
C ALA A 189 -16.34 -21.40 18.00
N HIS A 190 -15.52 -20.50 17.45
CA HIS A 190 -14.61 -20.80 16.35
C HIS A 190 -13.53 -21.82 16.75
N ASN A 191 -12.93 -21.66 17.93
CA ASN A 191 -11.92 -22.59 18.43
C ASN A 191 -12.51 -23.98 18.70
N ALA A 192 -13.77 -24.06 19.16
CA ALA A 192 -14.47 -25.31 19.40
C ALA A 192 -14.88 -26.02 18.09
N ASP A 193 -15.33 -25.26 17.09
CA ASP A 193 -15.75 -25.79 15.79
C ASP A 193 -15.39 -24.83 14.63
N PRO A 194 -14.16 -24.94 14.08
CA PRO A 194 -13.71 -24.06 13.01
C PRO A 194 -14.43 -24.24 11.68
N GLU A 195 -15.09 -25.39 11.44
CA GLU A 195 -15.78 -25.65 10.18
C GLU A 195 -17.15 -24.97 10.12
N HIS A 196 -17.85 -24.87 11.26
CA HIS A 196 -19.20 -24.29 11.32
C HIS A 196 -19.21 -22.83 11.76
N ASN A 197 -18.22 -22.40 12.53
CA ASN A 197 -18.13 -21.02 13.00
C ASN A 197 -16.99 -20.31 12.26
N PRO A 198 -17.25 -19.23 11.52
CA PRO A 198 -16.17 -18.47 10.88
C PRO A 198 -15.29 -17.78 11.93
N PRO A 199 -14.02 -17.49 11.59
CA PRO A 199 -13.14 -16.74 12.49
C PRO A 199 -13.73 -15.35 12.75
N PRO A 200 -13.72 -14.85 13.99
CA PRO A 200 -14.22 -13.52 14.30
C PRO A 200 -13.38 -12.45 13.60
N GLU A 201 -14.03 -11.36 13.21
CA GLU A 201 -13.37 -10.26 12.52
C GLU A 201 -12.51 -9.46 13.52
N ASN A 202 -11.20 -9.46 13.32
CA ASN A 202 -10.27 -8.71 14.17
C ASN A 202 -10.09 -7.27 13.66
N THR A 203 -11.19 -6.54 13.60
CA THR A 203 -11.16 -5.11 13.26
C THR A 203 -10.85 -4.28 14.50
N LEU A 204 -9.76 -3.53 14.42
CA LEU A 204 -9.38 -2.51 15.38
C LEU A 204 -9.89 -1.14 14.91
N GLU A 205 -10.33 -0.34 15.85
CA GLU A 205 -10.81 1.00 15.61
C GLU A 205 -9.80 2.01 16.10
N TYR A 206 -9.72 3.15 15.41
CA TYR A 206 -8.77 4.19 15.73
C TYR A 206 -9.42 5.56 15.62
N GLU A 207 -8.99 6.49 16.48
CA GLU A 207 -9.27 7.92 16.32
C GLU A 207 -8.00 8.65 15.90
N LEU A 208 -8.13 9.47 14.86
CA LEU A 208 -7.06 10.34 14.41
C LEU A 208 -7.23 11.73 15.03
N PHE A 209 -6.22 12.17 15.76
CA PHE A 209 -6.10 13.52 16.30
C PHE A 209 -4.94 14.25 15.60
N MET A 210 -5.14 15.52 15.27
CA MET A 210 -4.14 16.34 14.59
C MET A 210 -3.96 17.70 15.28
N PRO A 211 -2.75 18.28 15.28
CA PRO A 211 -2.54 19.66 15.71
C PRO A 211 -3.43 20.61 14.90
N GLU A 212 -3.98 21.64 15.54
CA GLU A 212 -4.83 22.59 14.82
C GLU A 212 -4.02 23.46 13.86
N THR A 213 -2.86 23.94 14.32
CA THR A 213 -2.00 24.87 13.59
C THR A 213 -0.71 24.18 13.11
N VAL A 214 -0.12 24.75 12.07
CA VAL A 214 1.19 24.31 11.57
C VAL A 214 2.29 24.58 12.60
N ASP A 215 2.22 25.73 13.28
CA ASP A 215 3.19 26.09 14.32
C ASP A 215 3.16 25.11 15.50
N ALA A 216 1.96 24.67 15.93
CA ALA A 216 1.84 23.64 16.96
C ALA A 216 2.49 22.32 16.52
N ALA A 217 2.30 21.90 15.26
CA ALA A 217 2.93 20.70 14.73
C ALA A 217 4.47 20.82 14.67
N LEU A 218 4.99 21.98 14.27
CA LEU A 218 6.44 22.22 14.21
C LEU A 218 7.06 22.31 15.60
N ASN A 219 6.40 22.99 16.55
CA ASN A 219 6.85 23.05 17.94
C ASN A 219 6.79 21.67 18.61
N TYR A 220 5.75 20.88 18.31
CA TYR A 220 5.65 19.49 18.75
C TYR A 220 6.83 18.67 18.23
N LYS A 221 7.13 18.74 16.93
CA LYS A 221 8.31 18.09 16.35
C LYS A 221 9.61 18.54 17.00
N ARG A 222 9.75 19.86 17.22
CA ARG A 222 10.91 20.49 17.85
C ARG A 222 11.14 19.99 19.28
N LYS A 223 10.08 19.66 20.04
CA LYS A 223 10.19 19.08 21.37
C LYS A 223 10.86 17.71 21.40
N PHE A 224 10.78 16.93 20.32
CA PHE A 224 11.49 15.65 20.19
C PHE A 224 12.87 15.79 19.56
N ASP A 225 13.24 16.97 19.07
CA ASP A 225 14.55 17.20 18.48
C ASP A 225 15.60 17.43 19.57
N ILE A 226 16.25 16.35 19.99
CA ILE A 226 17.30 16.38 21.01
C ILE A 226 18.50 17.28 20.64
N LEU A 227 18.67 17.63 19.36
CA LEU A 227 19.74 18.52 18.91
C LEU A 227 19.43 19.99 19.13
N ASP A 228 18.16 20.31 19.36
CA ASP A 228 17.76 21.67 19.65
C ASP A 228 17.97 21.94 21.14
N ASN A 229 18.93 22.81 21.47
CA ASN A 229 19.22 23.14 22.87
C ASN A 229 18.00 23.70 23.62
N ASP A 230 17.06 24.29 22.90
CA ASP A 230 15.86 24.90 23.46
C ASP A 230 14.65 23.94 23.40
N HIS A 231 14.84 22.68 22.99
CA HIS A 231 13.77 21.67 22.97
C HIS A 231 13.16 21.40 24.34
N GLN A 232 13.72 21.87 25.45
CA GLN A 232 13.15 21.71 26.79
C GLN A 232 12.38 22.95 27.27
N GLU A 233 12.34 24.04 26.50
CA GLU A 233 11.61 25.26 26.89
C GLU A 233 10.08 25.07 26.93
N GLU A 234 9.44 25.49 28.03
CA GLU A 234 7.99 25.42 28.21
C GLU A 234 7.23 26.29 27.19
N ASP A 235 7.87 27.33 26.65
CA ASP A 235 7.28 28.25 25.65
C ASP A 235 6.97 27.57 24.30
N LEU A 236 7.48 26.36 24.07
CA LEU A 236 7.14 25.56 22.90
C LEU A 236 5.71 25.01 22.95
N TYR A 237 5.13 24.86 24.15
CA TYR A 237 3.74 24.44 24.31
C TYR A 237 2.78 25.56 23.87
N THR A 238 1.90 25.24 22.92
CA THR A 238 0.96 26.22 22.35
C THR A 238 -0.26 26.48 23.23
N ASP A 239 -0.61 25.50 24.06
CA ASP A 239 -1.81 25.50 24.88
C ASP A 239 -1.45 25.24 26.35
N LYS A 240 -2.44 25.43 27.23
CA LYS A 240 -2.34 25.09 28.65
C LYS A 240 -3.50 24.19 29.05
N GLN A 241 -3.19 23.22 29.90
CA GLN A 241 -4.19 22.36 30.52
C GLN A 241 -4.97 23.13 31.61
N GLY A 242 -6.04 22.52 32.11
CA GLY A 242 -6.86 23.09 33.19
C GLY A 242 -6.08 23.32 34.51
N ASN A 243 -4.95 22.65 34.69
CA ASN A 243 -4.03 22.82 35.83
C ASN A 243 -2.99 23.94 35.61
N GLY A 244 -2.94 24.55 34.41
CA GLY A 244 -2.02 25.64 34.05
C GLY A 244 -0.68 25.20 33.43
N GLU A 245 -0.42 23.90 33.30
CA GLU A 245 0.79 23.35 32.66
C GLU A 245 0.69 23.42 31.13
N GLY A 246 1.82 23.57 30.45
CA GLY A 246 1.89 23.59 28.99
C GLY A 246 1.48 22.25 28.37
N CYS A 247 0.71 22.31 27.28
CA CYS A 247 0.36 21.15 26.47
C CYS A 247 0.26 21.49 24.99
N PHE A 248 0.27 20.43 24.17
CA PHE A 248 -0.14 20.48 22.78
C PHE A 248 -1.56 19.97 22.67
N ARG A 249 -2.46 20.79 22.14
CA ARG A 249 -3.84 20.39 21.90
C ARG A 249 -4.00 19.81 20.51
N PHE A 250 -4.48 18.58 20.47
CA PHE A 250 -4.82 17.89 19.23
C PHE A 250 -6.34 17.84 19.07
N LYS A 251 -6.82 18.19 17.88
CA LYS A 251 -8.23 18.13 17.53
C LYS A 251 -8.54 16.80 16.86
N ARG A 252 -9.66 16.17 17.25
CA ARG A 252 -10.18 15.00 16.56
C ARG A 252 -10.54 15.33 15.11
N VAL A 253 -10.02 14.53 14.19
CA VAL A 253 -10.31 14.64 12.76
C VAL A 253 -11.41 13.65 12.37
N ARG A 254 -11.19 12.36 12.63
CA ARG A 254 -12.14 11.28 12.31
C ARG A 254 -11.74 9.93 12.89
N ALA A 255 -12.72 9.03 12.99
CA ALA A 255 -12.50 7.62 13.29
C ALA A 255 -12.22 6.77 12.03
N TYR A 256 -11.40 5.75 12.22
CA TYR A 256 -10.97 4.76 11.24
C TYR A 256 -11.19 3.34 11.78
N GLU A 257 -11.29 2.38 10.87
CA GLU A 257 -11.25 0.95 11.16
C GLU A 257 -10.12 0.30 10.34
N SER A 258 -9.50 -0.74 10.89
CA SER A 258 -8.54 -1.55 10.16
C SER A 258 -9.24 -2.30 9.01
N ALA A 259 -8.79 -2.06 7.78
CA ALA A 259 -9.18 -2.84 6.62
C ALA A 259 -8.37 -4.13 6.51
N THR A 260 -7.07 -4.06 6.83
CA THR A 260 -6.15 -5.20 6.90
C THR A 260 -5.11 -4.91 7.98
N SER A 261 -4.79 -5.89 8.79
CA SER A 261 -3.67 -5.88 9.74
C SER A 261 -2.82 -7.14 9.52
N ALA A 262 -1.51 -6.98 9.54
CA ALA A 262 -0.53 -8.06 9.43
C ALA A 262 0.71 -7.73 10.27
N GLY A 263 1.47 -8.75 10.65
CA GLY A 263 2.63 -8.62 11.53
C GLY A 263 2.28 -8.80 13.00
N THR A 264 3.25 -9.33 13.73
CA THR A 264 3.23 -9.56 15.18
C THR A 264 4.62 -9.23 15.74
N TYR A 265 4.72 -8.91 17.03
CA TYR A 265 5.99 -8.61 17.72
C TYR A 265 7.04 -9.72 17.56
N GLU A 266 6.61 -10.98 17.46
CA GLU A 266 7.47 -12.16 17.30
C GLU A 266 8.09 -12.26 15.90
N GLU A 267 7.41 -11.76 14.87
CA GLU A 267 7.79 -11.92 13.45
C GLU A 267 8.38 -10.63 12.86
N LYS A 268 8.79 -9.68 13.72
CA LYS A 268 9.15 -8.30 13.32
C LYS A 268 10.34 -8.16 12.38
N TYR A 269 11.14 -9.21 12.21
CA TYR A 269 12.28 -9.26 11.27
C TYR A 269 12.03 -10.16 10.06
N ASP A 270 10.91 -10.90 10.04
CA ASP A 270 10.69 -11.97 9.07
C ASP A 270 10.12 -11.44 7.76
N ASP A 271 9.24 -10.44 7.85
CA ASP A 271 8.49 -9.92 6.70
C ASP A 271 9.16 -8.69 6.06
N GLU A 272 9.23 -7.57 6.79
CA GLU A 272 9.66 -6.27 6.25
C GLU A 272 10.51 -5.50 7.27
N VAL A 273 11.65 -4.99 6.80
CA VAL A 273 12.54 -4.11 7.56
C VAL A 273 12.80 -2.87 6.71
N ILE A 274 12.66 -1.69 7.30
CA ILE A 274 13.00 -0.43 6.63
C ILE A 274 14.50 -0.23 6.77
N ILE A 275 15.18 0.11 5.66
CA ILE A 275 16.61 0.43 5.68
C ILE A 275 16.79 1.87 5.26
N ALA A 276 17.40 2.68 6.12
CA ALA A 276 17.84 4.03 5.80
C ALA A 276 19.34 4.03 5.51
N LEU A 277 19.72 4.58 4.36
CA LEU A 277 21.12 4.69 3.94
C LEU A 277 21.62 6.10 4.25
N HIS A 278 22.53 6.23 5.20
CA HIS A 278 23.11 7.50 5.58
C HIS A 278 24.53 7.65 5.01
N ASP A 279 24.82 8.79 4.39
CA ASP A 279 26.10 9.02 3.70
C ASP A 279 27.17 9.67 4.60
N GLY A 280 26.78 10.05 5.82
CA GLY A 280 27.65 10.62 6.87
C GLY A 280 28.06 12.07 6.66
N LYS A 281 27.46 12.79 5.70
CA LYS A 281 27.80 14.19 5.44
C LYS A 281 27.06 15.19 6.33
N ASP A 282 25.91 14.79 6.83
CA ASP A 282 25.01 15.66 7.60
C ASP A 282 25.45 15.84 9.06
N GLY A 283 26.52 15.14 9.49
CA GLY A 283 27.10 15.27 10.82
C GLY A 283 26.28 14.67 11.96
N ARG A 284 25.03 14.26 11.70
CA ARG A 284 24.12 13.59 12.64
C ARG A 284 24.47 12.12 12.81
N LEU A 285 24.26 11.31 11.77
CA LEU A 285 24.55 9.88 11.79
C LEU A 285 25.87 9.52 11.10
N GLN A 286 26.51 8.45 11.57
CA GLN A 286 27.66 7.88 10.87
C GLN A 286 27.25 7.37 9.49
N LYS A 287 28.20 7.31 8.56
CA LYS A 287 27.95 6.69 7.26
C LYS A 287 27.64 5.20 7.47
N GLY A 288 26.42 4.79 7.17
CA GLY A 288 25.95 3.44 7.48
C GLY A 288 24.56 3.15 6.92
N ALA A 289 24.19 1.87 6.95
CA ALA A 289 22.83 1.43 6.72
C ALA A 289 22.19 1.16 8.08
N TYR A 290 21.17 1.93 8.41
CA TYR A 290 20.35 1.77 9.60
C TYR A 290 19.13 0.94 9.24
N TYR A 291 18.69 0.05 10.12
CA TYR A 291 17.51 -0.75 9.88
C TYR A 291 16.48 -0.56 10.99
N TYR A 292 15.20 -0.56 10.62
CA TYR A 292 14.07 -0.37 11.51
C TYR A 292 13.08 -1.51 11.32
N PRO A 293 12.91 -2.40 12.30
CA PRO A 293 11.96 -3.50 12.20
C PRO A 293 10.52 -3.00 12.16
N ILE A 294 9.70 -3.56 11.27
CA ILE A 294 8.27 -3.28 11.23
C ILE A 294 7.55 -4.37 12.00
N VAL A 295 6.97 -4.01 13.15
CA VAL A 295 6.20 -4.91 14.01
C VAL A 295 4.82 -5.20 13.40
N GLN A 296 4.18 -4.17 12.85
CA GLN A 296 2.83 -4.30 12.33
C GLN A 296 2.59 -3.38 11.14
N ARG A 297 1.85 -3.89 10.15
CA ARG A 297 1.35 -3.13 9.01
C ARG A 297 -0.16 -3.10 9.02
N ILE A 298 -0.72 -1.90 8.98
CA ILE A 298 -2.16 -1.69 9.08
C ILE A 298 -2.60 -0.80 7.92
N SER A 299 -3.57 -1.24 7.14
CA SER A 299 -4.29 -0.35 6.22
C SER A 299 -5.61 0.03 6.87
N ILE A 300 -5.89 1.32 6.96
CA ILE A 300 -7.07 1.86 7.65
C ILE A 300 -8.01 2.59 6.69
N ARG A 301 -9.31 2.48 6.95
CA ARG A 301 -10.37 3.12 6.17
C ARG A 301 -11.36 3.87 7.07
N PRO A 302 -12.01 4.94 6.58
CA PRO A 302 -13.02 5.63 7.38
C PRO A 302 -14.20 4.71 7.68
N GLN A 303 -14.73 4.77 8.90
CA GLN A 303 -15.86 3.97 9.39
C GLN A 303 -17.21 4.36 8.73
N ARG A 304 -17.37 4.14 7.42
CA ARG A 304 -18.59 4.59 6.71
C ARG A 304 -19.82 3.74 7.07
N GLN A 305 -19.65 2.43 7.23
CA GLN A 305 -20.76 1.51 7.50
C GLN A 305 -21.33 1.71 8.91
N LYS A 306 -20.49 1.72 9.96
CA LYS A 306 -20.93 2.03 11.34
C LYS A 306 -21.69 3.36 11.43
N ASN A 307 -21.22 4.40 10.74
CA ASN A 307 -21.91 5.69 10.69
C ASN A 307 -23.28 5.63 9.99
N ILE A 308 -23.42 4.80 8.94
CA ILE A 308 -24.70 4.58 8.25
C ILE A 308 -25.65 3.79 9.15
N ASP A 309 -25.19 2.73 9.79
CA ASP A 309 -26.02 1.87 10.66
C ASP A 309 -26.51 2.61 11.91
N LYS A 310 -25.65 3.46 12.51
CA LYS A 310 -26.03 4.42 13.55
C LYS A 310 -27.12 5.38 13.06
N ARG A 311 -26.94 5.98 11.87
CA ARG A 311 -27.94 6.91 11.29
C ARG A 311 -29.27 6.24 10.94
N MET A 312 -29.25 4.95 10.60
CA MET A 312 -30.44 4.16 10.26
C MET A 312 -31.11 3.54 11.50
N GLY A 313 -30.62 3.82 12.72
CA GLY A 313 -31.18 3.32 13.98
C GLY A 313 -31.06 1.80 14.15
N ARG A 314 -30.12 1.16 13.45
CA ARG A 314 -29.90 -0.30 13.47
C ARG A 314 -28.91 -0.74 14.55
N MET A 315 -28.15 0.20 15.13
CA MET A 315 -27.37 0.00 16.35
C MET A 315 -28.04 0.75 17.50
N GLN A 316 -28.14 0.14 18.68
CA GLN A 316 -28.50 0.87 19.90
C GLN A 316 -27.42 1.91 20.16
N SER A 317 -27.82 3.18 20.16
CA SER A 317 -26.94 4.29 20.51
C SER A 317 -26.71 4.28 22.02
N GLN A 318 -25.75 3.47 22.49
CA GLN A 318 -25.06 3.85 23.70
C GLN A 318 -24.37 5.19 23.39
N GLN A 319 -24.45 6.15 24.31
CA GLN A 319 -23.75 7.43 24.18
C GLN A 319 -22.26 7.14 24.23
N GLU A 320 -21.65 6.87 23.07
CA GLU A 320 -20.21 6.88 22.94
C GLU A 320 -19.75 8.31 23.22
N GLU A 321 -18.99 8.48 24.29
CA GLU A 321 -18.29 9.73 24.55
C GLU A 321 -17.26 9.91 23.44
N VAL A 322 -17.51 10.88 22.56
CA VAL A 322 -16.59 11.23 21.49
C VAL A 322 -15.60 12.27 22.04
N THR A 323 -14.32 11.95 22.02
CA THR A 323 -13.27 12.87 22.47
C THR A 323 -13.03 13.93 21.40
N ASP A 324 -13.36 15.20 21.66
CA ASP A 324 -13.13 16.27 20.68
C ASP A 324 -11.67 16.74 20.63
N TYR A 325 -11.02 16.79 21.79
CA TYR A 325 -9.66 17.28 21.96
C TYR A 325 -8.85 16.34 22.85
N MET A 326 -7.57 16.19 22.51
CA MET A 326 -6.58 15.48 23.30
C MET A 326 -5.46 16.45 23.64
N ASP A 327 -5.32 16.76 24.93
CA ASP A 327 -4.23 17.59 25.44
C ASP A 327 -3.06 16.68 25.82
N MET A 328 -1.91 16.88 25.18
CA MET A 328 -0.72 16.05 25.41
C MET A 328 0.42 16.87 25.97
N ARG A 329 1.14 16.28 26.92
CA ARG A 329 2.40 16.81 27.46
C ARG A 329 3.50 15.78 27.18
N ILE A 330 4.69 16.27 26.88
CA ILE A 330 5.85 15.43 26.63
C ILE A 330 6.65 15.36 27.93
N GLU A 331 6.91 14.14 28.37
CA GLU A 331 7.65 13.83 29.60
C GLU A 331 8.76 12.83 29.27
N ASP A 332 9.83 12.87 30.05
CA ASP A 332 10.91 11.92 29.95
C ASP A 332 10.43 10.51 30.39
N PRO A 333 10.98 9.43 29.81
CA PRO A 333 10.54 8.07 30.13
C PRO A 333 10.83 7.72 31.58
N ASP A 334 9.83 7.14 32.26
CA ASP A 334 9.97 6.60 33.61
C ASP A 334 10.93 5.39 33.65
N ALA A 335 11.43 5.08 34.86
CA ALA A 335 12.32 3.94 35.10
C ALA A 335 11.74 2.59 34.62
N GLU A 336 10.41 2.42 34.68
CA GLU A 336 9.75 1.22 34.15
C GLU A 336 9.85 1.15 32.62
N VAL A 337 9.61 2.27 31.93
CA VAL A 337 9.70 2.37 30.47
C VAL A 337 11.14 2.12 30.01
N ILE A 338 12.12 2.68 30.72
CA ILE A 338 13.55 2.46 30.48
C ILE A 338 13.89 0.97 30.63
N ALA A 339 13.37 0.29 31.67
CA ALA A 339 13.59 -1.14 31.87
C ALA A 339 13.01 -1.98 30.71
N THR A 340 11.79 -1.69 30.27
CA THR A 340 11.17 -2.37 29.13
C THR A 340 11.96 -2.18 27.84
N ARG A 341 12.40 -0.94 27.56
CA ARG A 341 13.26 -0.65 26.38
C ARG A 341 14.59 -1.38 26.45
N THR A 342 15.16 -1.52 27.65
CA THR A 342 16.41 -2.26 27.88
C THR A 342 16.25 -3.75 27.58
N VAL A 343 15.07 -4.35 27.82
CA VAL A 343 14.82 -5.75 27.45
C VAL A 343 14.96 -5.94 25.95
N PHE A 344 14.40 -5.04 25.12
CA PHE A 344 14.48 -5.15 23.67
C PHE A 344 15.89 -4.92 23.10
N ARG A 345 16.76 -4.24 23.86
CA ARG A 345 18.19 -4.11 23.53
C ARG A 345 18.91 -5.46 23.69
N ASP A 346 18.73 -6.11 24.83
CA ASP A 346 19.44 -7.34 25.17
C ASP A 346 18.82 -8.57 24.48
N TYR A 347 17.51 -8.54 24.30
CA TYR A 347 16.68 -9.59 23.69
C TYR A 347 15.84 -8.98 22.58
N PRO A 348 16.29 -9.04 21.32
CA PRO A 348 15.60 -8.41 20.21
C PRO A 348 14.13 -8.80 20.11
N TYR A 349 13.72 -10.03 20.43
CA TYR A 349 12.30 -10.44 20.36
C TYR A 349 11.51 -10.12 21.64
N GLY A 350 12.12 -9.45 22.62
CA GLY A 350 11.48 -8.95 23.84
C GLY A 350 11.46 -9.94 24.99
N GLU A 351 10.44 -9.84 25.84
CA GLU A 351 10.36 -10.62 27.08
C GLU A 351 10.19 -12.13 26.86
N SER A 352 9.57 -12.55 25.76
CA SER A 352 9.40 -13.97 25.44
C SER A 352 10.74 -14.68 25.27
N GLU A 353 11.65 -14.08 24.50
CA GLU A 353 13.02 -14.58 24.28
C GLU A 353 13.85 -14.56 25.56
N LYS A 354 13.75 -13.46 26.35
CA LYS A 354 14.41 -13.39 27.66
C LYS A 354 14.00 -14.56 28.56
N LEU A 355 12.70 -14.83 28.63
CA LEU A 355 12.15 -15.87 29.51
C LEU A 355 12.51 -17.28 29.01
N GLU A 356 12.67 -17.47 27.70
CA GLU A 356 13.21 -18.72 27.14
C GLU A 356 14.70 -18.91 27.44
N ALA A 357 15.51 -17.86 27.32
CA ALA A 357 16.93 -17.90 27.66
C ALA A 357 17.15 -18.23 29.15
N GLU A 358 16.40 -17.59 30.05
CA GLU A 358 16.44 -17.86 31.50
C GLU A 358 16.03 -19.31 31.82
N LYS A 359 15.02 -19.85 31.13
CA LYS A 359 14.62 -21.26 31.29
C LYS A 359 15.72 -22.22 30.85
N LEU A 360 16.35 -21.95 29.72
CA LEU A 360 17.39 -22.81 29.16
C LEU A 360 18.67 -22.78 30.01
N GLU A 361 18.99 -21.63 30.60
CA GLU A 361 20.06 -21.51 31.59
C GLU A 361 19.74 -22.29 32.87
N ALA A 362 18.51 -22.17 33.39
CA ALA A 362 18.06 -22.92 34.56
C ALA A 362 18.09 -24.45 34.33
N GLU A 363 17.70 -24.92 33.15
CA GLU A 363 17.77 -26.33 32.76
C GLU A 363 19.23 -26.82 32.68
N ARG A 364 20.13 -26.02 32.10
CA ARG A 364 21.57 -26.35 32.08
C ARG A 364 22.19 -26.42 33.48
N LEU A 365 21.79 -25.53 34.39
CA LEU A 365 22.24 -25.56 35.78
C LEU A 365 21.67 -26.78 36.54
N ALA A 366 20.44 -27.19 36.24
CA ALA A 366 19.83 -28.39 36.81
C ALA A 366 20.53 -29.67 36.31
N ASP A 367 20.85 -29.76 35.01
CA ASP A 367 21.60 -30.88 34.44
C ASP A 367 23.02 -30.98 34.99
N ALA A 368 23.71 -29.84 35.17
CA ALA A 368 25.03 -29.78 35.79
C ALA A 368 25.03 -30.13 37.29
N ALA A 369 23.89 -30.04 37.96
CA ALA A 369 23.70 -30.41 39.36
C ALA A 369 23.23 -31.86 39.56
N SER A 370 22.94 -32.60 38.48
CA SER A 370 22.65 -34.03 38.56
C SER A 370 23.96 -34.80 38.90
N PRO A 371 24.01 -35.54 40.02
CA PRO A 371 25.20 -36.31 40.36
C PRO A 371 25.36 -37.43 39.33
N THR A 372 26.56 -37.57 38.79
CA THR A 372 26.98 -38.77 38.08
C THR A 372 26.93 -39.92 39.09
N GLU A 373 25.89 -40.76 39.00
CA GLU A 373 25.84 -42.02 39.76
C GLU A 373 26.92 -42.95 39.20
N ASP A 374 28.05 -43.03 39.91
CA ASP A 374 29.10 -44.06 39.75
C ASP A 374 28.78 -45.33 40.55
#